data_AF-A0A538GEV5-F1
#
_entry.id   AF-A0A538GEV5-F1
#
_cell.length_a   1.000
_cell.length_b   1.000
_cell.length_c   1.000
_cell.angle_alpha   90.00
_cell.angle_beta   90.00
_cell.angle_gamma   90.00
#
_symmetry.space_group_name_H-M   'P 1'
#
loop_
_entity.id
_entity.type
_entity.pdbx_description
1 polymer ?
#
loop_
_entity_poly.entity_id
_entity_poly.type
_entity_poly.pdbx_seq_one_letter_code
_entity_poly.pdbx_strand_id
1 'polypeptide(L)'
;MSSSDFKPGLEGVVAVETEIMEPDREGGTLRYRGVDVEPLIGEYPYENIWGLLVDDDIQSRMPLPEPFEPVGITGHAPADLQAQTARISGLWGLGKLNEISDDQAREDLGRISGQMMSIVARSARLADGHEDEVPAKEVEQGQTAAERFLIQWRGHADPRAVKAIDTYWICTAEHGVNAALVLDIAEVPPPLAPAMFACSRVAGWSAHILEQKRTGRLFRPSARYVGPGLRTLQEA
;
A
#
# COMPACT_ATOMS: atom_id res chain seq x y z
N MET A 1 13.27 -32.60 -23.30
CA MET A 1 12.22 -31.69 -22.79
C MET A 1 11.87 -30.73 -23.91
N SER A 2 10.63 -30.79 -24.39
CA SER A 2 10.10 -29.94 -25.47
C SER A 2 10.14 -28.46 -25.06
N SER A 3 10.16 -27.53 -26.00
CA SER A 3 10.06 -26.08 -25.75
C SER A 3 8.77 -25.63 -25.07
N SER A 4 7.86 -26.56 -24.73
CA SER A 4 6.54 -26.32 -24.15
C SER A 4 6.52 -25.91 -22.67
N ASP A 5 7.60 -26.13 -21.91
CA ASP A 5 7.55 -26.03 -20.44
C ASP A 5 8.01 -24.67 -19.89
N PHE A 6 8.57 -23.79 -20.72
CA PHE A 6 9.00 -22.45 -20.31
C PHE A 6 7.89 -21.43 -20.58
N LYS A 7 7.38 -20.80 -19.51
CA LYS A 7 6.32 -19.77 -19.56
C LYS A 7 6.89 -18.42 -19.11
N PRO A 8 7.38 -17.56 -20.03
CA PRO A 8 7.89 -16.25 -19.65
C PRO A 8 6.79 -15.42 -19.00
N GLY A 9 7.09 -14.78 -17.86
CA GLY A 9 6.12 -13.98 -17.12
C GLY A 9 4.93 -14.76 -16.51
N LEU A 10 4.98 -16.10 -16.51
CA LEU A 10 3.88 -16.96 -16.05
C LEU A 10 2.57 -16.76 -16.83
N GLU A 11 2.66 -16.35 -18.10
CA GLU A 11 1.49 -16.12 -18.94
C GLU A 11 0.62 -17.38 -19.06
N GLY A 12 -0.67 -17.24 -18.73
CA GLY A 12 -1.65 -18.34 -18.71
C GLY A 12 -1.44 -19.37 -17.60
N VAL A 13 -0.54 -19.11 -16.64
CA VAL A 13 -0.30 -19.98 -15.48
C VAL A 13 -1.03 -19.41 -14.26
N VAL A 14 -1.97 -20.18 -13.71
CA VAL A 14 -2.53 -19.89 -12.39
C VAL A 14 -1.46 -20.22 -11.35
N ALA A 15 -0.74 -19.19 -10.91
CA ALA A 15 0.39 -19.33 -10.00
C ALA A 15 -0.02 -19.37 -8.52
N VAL A 16 -1.14 -18.71 -8.20
CA VAL A 16 -1.70 -18.59 -6.84
C VAL A 16 -3.23 -18.58 -6.92
N GLU A 17 -3.87 -19.08 -5.86
CA GLU A 17 -5.30 -18.92 -5.60
C GLU A 17 -5.42 -17.78 -4.57
N THR A 18 -6.37 -16.86 -4.74
CA THR A 18 -6.55 -15.72 -3.84
C THR A 18 -8.02 -15.46 -3.58
N GLU A 19 -8.35 -15.06 -2.36
CA GLU A 19 -9.67 -14.62 -1.92
C GLU A 19 -9.76 -13.09 -1.79
N ILE A 20 -8.66 -12.37 -2.06
CA ILE A 20 -8.58 -10.92 -1.86
C ILE A 20 -9.36 -10.16 -2.94
N MET A 21 -9.20 -10.57 -4.20
CA MET A 21 -9.73 -9.85 -5.36
C MET A 21 -9.93 -10.80 -6.53
N GLU A 22 -10.99 -10.57 -7.30
CA GLU A 22 -11.24 -11.28 -8.56
C GLU A 22 -10.61 -10.48 -9.71
N PRO A 23 -9.59 -11.02 -10.41
CA PRO A 23 -9.02 -10.36 -11.57
C PRO A 23 -10.05 -10.38 -12.70
N ASP A 24 -10.33 -9.20 -13.22
CA ASP A 24 -11.31 -8.98 -14.28
C ASP A 24 -11.04 -9.89 -15.50
N ARG A 25 -11.93 -10.85 -15.74
CA ARG A 25 -11.81 -11.81 -16.86
C ARG A 25 -12.43 -11.29 -18.15
N GLU A 26 -13.34 -10.31 -18.09
CA GLU A 26 -14.15 -9.86 -19.25
C GLU A 26 -14.30 -8.33 -19.38
N GLY A 27 -13.63 -7.51 -18.56
CA GLY A 27 -13.46 -6.08 -18.76
C GLY A 27 -14.38 -5.15 -17.96
N GLY A 28 -15.01 -5.60 -16.86
CA GLY A 28 -16.20 -4.94 -16.32
C GLY A 28 -16.17 -4.39 -14.90
N THR A 29 -15.62 -5.11 -13.92
CA THR A 29 -15.93 -4.80 -12.51
C THR A 29 -14.79 -5.16 -11.57
N LEU A 30 -14.28 -4.15 -10.84
CA LEU A 30 -13.31 -4.34 -9.77
C LEU A 30 -14.04 -4.81 -8.51
N ARG A 31 -13.64 -5.95 -7.94
CA ARG A 31 -14.19 -6.51 -6.71
C ARG A 31 -13.13 -6.72 -5.65
N TYR A 32 -13.42 -6.29 -4.43
CA TYR A 32 -12.62 -6.60 -3.24
C TYR A 32 -13.41 -7.56 -2.36
N ARG A 33 -12.85 -8.73 -2.06
CA ARG A 33 -13.55 -9.79 -1.31
C ARG A 33 -14.94 -10.14 -1.89
N GLY A 34 -15.07 -10.09 -3.22
CA GLY A 34 -16.34 -10.32 -3.92
C GLY A 34 -17.35 -9.16 -3.87
N VAL A 35 -17.01 -8.03 -3.24
CA VAL A 35 -17.83 -6.82 -3.19
C VAL A 35 -17.41 -5.88 -4.33
N ASP A 36 -18.38 -5.42 -5.13
CA ASP A 36 -18.12 -4.42 -6.17
C ASP A 36 -17.60 -3.12 -5.54
N VAL A 37 -16.53 -2.55 -6.10
CA VAL A 37 -15.88 -1.34 -5.54
C VAL A 37 -16.70 -0.08 -5.78
N GLU A 38 -17.42 0.01 -6.89
CA GLU A 38 -18.15 1.22 -7.28
C GLU A 38 -19.17 1.70 -6.21
N PRO A 39 -20.01 0.83 -5.61
CA PRO A 39 -20.91 1.23 -4.52
C PRO A 39 -20.21 1.66 -3.23
N LEU A 40 -18.94 1.28 -3.02
CA LEU A 40 -18.19 1.62 -1.81
C LEU A 40 -17.66 3.06 -1.85
N ILE A 41 -17.42 3.60 -3.05
CA ILE A 41 -16.88 4.94 -3.25
C ILE A 41 -17.87 5.99 -2.74
N GLY A 42 -17.46 6.75 -1.73
CA GLY A 42 -18.27 7.80 -1.11
C GLY A 42 -19.25 7.31 -0.04
N GLU A 43 -19.41 6.00 0.14
CA GLU A 43 -20.14 5.40 1.27
C GLU A 43 -19.18 5.04 2.40
N TYR A 44 -18.02 4.47 2.07
CA TYR A 44 -16.98 4.08 3.03
C TYR A 44 -15.67 4.80 2.73
N PRO A 45 -14.96 5.30 3.75
CA PRO A 45 -13.63 5.85 3.56
C PRO A 45 -12.60 4.74 3.35
N TYR A 46 -11.43 5.09 2.82
CA TYR A 46 -10.36 4.14 2.52
C TYR A 46 -9.97 3.24 3.70
N GLU A 47 -9.96 3.73 4.94
CA GLU A 47 -9.63 2.89 6.10
C GLU A 47 -10.57 1.68 6.26
N ASN A 48 -11.83 1.79 5.84
CA ASN A 48 -12.77 0.67 5.82
C ASN A 48 -12.46 -0.30 4.68
N ILE A 49 -11.95 0.18 3.54
CA ILE A 49 -11.52 -0.67 2.43
C ILE A 49 -10.27 -1.46 2.79
N TRP A 50 -9.35 -0.86 3.54
CA TRP A 50 -8.25 -1.59 4.15
C TRP A 50 -8.78 -2.70 5.07
N GLY A 51 -9.77 -2.40 5.93
CA GLY A 51 -10.42 -3.39 6.80
C GLY A 51 -11.09 -4.52 6.02
N LEU A 52 -11.83 -4.20 4.95
CA LEU A 52 -12.42 -5.20 4.06
C LEU A 52 -11.33 -6.11 3.46
N LEU A 53 -10.26 -5.56 2.91
CA LEU A 53 -9.21 -6.37 2.28
C LEU A 53 -8.47 -7.24 3.31
N VAL A 54 -8.11 -6.69 4.45
CA VAL A 54 -7.28 -7.35 5.46
C VAL A 54 -8.07 -8.32 6.33
N ASP A 55 -9.26 -7.91 6.78
CA ASP A 55 -10.06 -8.63 7.77
C ASP A 55 -11.30 -9.31 7.17
N ASP A 56 -11.62 -9.06 5.90
CA ASP A 56 -12.88 -9.49 5.27
C ASP A 56 -14.12 -8.92 6.00
N ASP A 57 -13.99 -7.71 6.54
CA ASP A 57 -15.05 -7.00 7.27
C ASP A 57 -15.02 -5.50 6.95
N ILE A 58 -16.07 -5.02 6.28
CA ILE A 58 -16.21 -3.59 5.93
C ILE A 58 -16.40 -2.69 7.16
N GLN A 59 -16.76 -3.24 8.33
CA GLN A 59 -16.82 -2.48 9.58
C GLN A 59 -15.46 -2.35 10.26
N SER A 60 -14.51 -3.22 9.91
CA SER A 60 -13.12 -3.09 10.33
C SER A 60 -12.47 -1.87 9.68
N ARG A 61 -11.46 -1.31 10.35
CA ARG A 61 -10.75 -0.11 9.89
C ARG A 61 -9.25 -0.23 10.06
N MET A 62 -8.52 0.38 9.14
CA MET A 62 -7.10 0.65 9.32
C MET A 62 -6.86 1.47 10.62
N PRO A 63 -5.90 1.06 11.46
CA PRO A 63 -5.52 1.84 12.63
C PRO A 63 -5.02 3.25 12.28
N LEU A 64 -5.22 4.19 13.21
CA LEU A 64 -4.63 5.52 13.11
C LEU A 64 -3.10 5.44 13.25
N PRO A 65 -2.35 6.36 12.62
CA PRO A 65 -0.91 6.47 12.85
C PRO A 65 -0.62 6.72 14.34
N GLU A 66 0.41 6.05 14.85
CA GLU A 66 0.90 6.26 16.20
C GLU A 66 1.73 7.55 16.28
N PRO A 67 1.90 8.14 17.48
CA PRO A 67 2.84 9.24 17.67
C PRO A 67 4.26 8.84 17.25
N PHE A 68 4.67 9.31 16.07
CA PHE A 68 5.99 9.08 15.50
C PHE A 68 6.49 10.34 14.82
N GLU A 69 7.68 10.76 15.19
CA GLU A 69 8.39 11.87 14.57
C GLU A 69 9.45 11.31 13.61
N PRO A 70 9.26 11.43 12.29
CA PRO A 70 10.22 10.94 11.32
C PRO A 70 11.48 11.80 11.37
N VAL A 71 12.65 11.16 11.30
CA VAL A 71 13.94 11.86 11.39
C VAL A 71 14.60 11.88 10.02
N GLY A 72 15.06 13.05 9.57
CA GLY A 72 15.80 13.19 8.33
C GLY A 72 14.94 13.04 7.07
N ILE A 73 13.67 13.47 7.13
CA ILE A 73 12.84 13.63 5.93
C ILE A 73 13.39 14.75 5.06
N THR A 74 13.22 14.62 3.75
CA THR A 74 13.86 15.45 2.73
C THR A 74 12.88 16.22 1.86
N GLY A 75 11.58 15.89 1.95
CA GLY A 75 10.56 16.38 1.02
C GLY A 75 10.42 15.51 -0.23
N HIS A 76 11.28 14.49 -0.39
CA HIS A 76 11.11 13.47 -1.42
C HIS A 76 10.32 12.29 -0.87
N ALA A 77 8.99 12.42 -0.89
CA ALA A 77 8.07 11.47 -0.26
C ALA A 77 8.32 9.98 -0.59
N PRO A 78 8.64 9.56 -1.83
CA PRO A 78 8.95 8.15 -2.08
C PRO A 78 10.20 7.65 -1.33
N ALA A 79 11.26 8.48 -1.28
CA ALA A 79 12.50 8.13 -0.59
C ALA A 79 12.33 8.18 0.94
N ASP A 80 11.64 9.21 1.43
CA ASP A 80 11.33 9.37 2.85
C ASP A 80 10.46 8.21 3.34
N LEU A 81 9.43 7.83 2.59
CA LEU A 81 8.56 6.70 2.90
C LEU A 81 9.35 5.40 3.03
N GLN A 82 10.23 5.10 2.07
CA GLN A 82 11.07 3.91 2.10
C GLN A 82 12.00 3.91 3.32
N ALA A 83 12.70 5.01 3.57
CA ALA A 83 13.66 5.12 4.66
C ALA A 83 12.99 5.05 6.04
N GLN A 84 11.90 5.79 6.24
CA GLN A 84 11.19 5.80 7.51
C GLN A 84 10.47 4.48 7.79
N THR A 85 9.91 3.82 6.77
CA THR A 85 9.28 2.50 6.94
C THR A 85 10.30 1.45 7.42
N ALA A 86 11.51 1.45 6.85
CA ALA A 86 12.60 0.60 7.31
C ALA A 86 13.09 0.96 8.74
N ARG A 87 12.98 2.23 9.12
CA ARG A 87 13.33 2.70 10.46
C ARG A 87 12.30 2.25 11.50
N ILE A 88 11.01 2.47 11.25
CA ILE A 88 9.94 2.07 12.18
C ILE A 88 9.92 0.57 12.38
N SER A 89 10.27 -0.24 11.37
CA SER A 89 10.30 -1.69 11.55
C SER A 89 11.30 -2.13 12.62
N GLY A 90 12.45 -1.45 12.71
CA GLY A 90 13.44 -1.69 13.76
C GLY A 90 13.02 -1.10 15.12
N LEU A 91 12.46 0.11 15.14
CA LEU A 91 12.05 0.78 16.37
C LEU A 91 10.87 0.10 17.07
N TRP A 92 9.91 -0.39 16.29
CA TRP A 92 8.75 -1.13 16.79
C TRP A 92 9.05 -2.61 17.01
N GLY A 93 10.25 -3.08 16.67
CA GLY A 93 10.65 -4.47 16.88
C GLY A 93 9.80 -5.47 16.10
N LEU A 94 9.42 -5.12 14.85
CA LEU A 94 8.57 -5.98 14.04
C LEU A 94 9.23 -7.34 13.81
N GLY A 95 8.51 -8.41 14.13
CA GLY A 95 9.03 -9.76 14.04
C GLY A 95 9.05 -10.30 12.61
N LYS A 96 9.75 -11.40 12.39
CA LYS A 96 9.66 -12.11 11.11
C LYS A 96 8.29 -12.75 10.99
N LEU A 97 7.66 -12.66 9.82
CA LEU A 97 6.30 -13.16 9.58
C LEU A 97 6.10 -14.64 9.96
N ASN A 98 7.14 -15.47 9.86
CA ASN A 98 7.10 -16.89 10.24
C ASN A 98 7.35 -17.15 11.75
N GLU A 99 7.74 -16.12 12.51
CA GLU A 99 8.05 -16.20 13.94
C GLU A 99 6.97 -15.55 14.82
N ILE A 100 6.05 -14.78 14.24
CA ILE A 100 4.96 -14.07 14.93
C ILE A 100 3.59 -14.70 14.65
N SER A 101 2.60 -14.41 15.50
CA SER A 101 1.21 -14.83 15.29
C SER A 101 0.56 -14.08 14.11
N ASP A 102 -0.57 -14.61 13.63
CA ASP A 102 -1.37 -13.93 12.61
C ASP A 102 -1.93 -12.60 13.13
N ASP A 103 -2.35 -12.55 14.40
CA ASP A 103 -2.82 -11.33 15.06
C ASP A 103 -1.73 -10.25 15.12
N GLN A 104 -0.51 -10.62 15.53
CA GLN A 104 0.61 -9.68 15.57
C GLN A 104 0.96 -9.18 14.17
N ALA A 105 0.99 -10.08 13.17
CA ALA A 105 1.26 -9.68 11.79
C ALA A 105 0.20 -8.69 11.27
N ARG A 106 -1.08 -8.93 11.55
CA ARG A 106 -2.17 -8.00 11.21
C ARG A 106 -1.97 -6.65 11.89
N GLU A 107 -1.69 -6.65 13.19
CA GLU A 107 -1.51 -5.42 13.98
C GLU A 107 -0.34 -4.60 13.43
N ASP A 108 0.80 -5.24 13.21
CA ASP A 108 2.01 -4.61 12.67
C ASP A 108 1.77 -3.99 11.28
N LEU A 109 1.08 -4.72 10.39
CA LEU A 109 0.71 -4.23 9.06
C LEU A 109 -0.26 -3.03 9.13
N GLY A 110 -1.22 -3.06 10.06
CA GLY A 110 -2.13 -1.94 10.29
C GLY A 110 -1.41 -0.68 10.78
N ARG A 111 -0.52 -0.84 11.77
CA ARG A 111 0.31 0.25 12.31
C ARG A 111 1.19 0.87 11.23
N ILE A 112 1.85 0.04 10.41
CA ILE A 112 2.65 0.52 9.27
C ILE A 112 1.77 1.27 8.28
N SER A 113 0.61 0.74 7.92
CA SER A 113 -0.28 1.33 6.91
C SER A 113 -0.71 2.76 7.27
N GLY A 114 -1.17 2.97 8.51
CA GLY A 114 -1.50 4.32 8.99
C GLY A 114 -0.27 5.24 9.04
N GLN A 115 0.87 4.71 9.46
CA GLN A 115 2.11 5.49 9.58
C GLN A 115 2.68 5.93 8.23
N MET A 116 2.54 5.12 7.18
CA MET A 116 2.95 5.46 5.83
C MET A 116 2.27 6.75 5.36
N MET A 117 0.96 6.91 5.59
CA MET A 117 0.24 8.13 5.23
C MET A 117 0.75 9.36 5.98
N SER A 118 1.03 9.22 7.28
CA SER A 118 1.58 10.31 8.10
C SER A 118 2.98 10.74 7.63
N ILE A 119 3.84 9.78 7.27
CA ILE A 119 5.17 10.06 6.71
C ILE A 119 5.06 10.82 5.38
N VAL A 120 4.17 10.37 4.49
CA VAL A 120 3.99 11.00 3.18
C VAL A 120 3.42 12.40 3.31
N ALA A 121 2.45 12.64 4.20
CA ALA A 121 1.89 13.97 4.44
C ALA A 121 2.95 14.96 4.95
N ARG A 122 3.77 14.54 5.92
CA ARG A 122 4.87 15.37 6.45
C ARG A 122 5.92 15.67 5.40
N SER A 123 6.30 14.68 4.59
CA SER A 123 7.24 14.87 3.49
C SER A 123 6.68 15.83 2.44
N ALA A 124 5.41 15.67 2.05
CA ALA A 124 4.76 16.56 1.10
C ALA A 124 4.67 18.00 1.62
N ARG A 125 4.37 18.18 2.92
CA ARG A 125 4.40 19.50 3.58
C ARG A 125 5.77 20.18 3.48
N LEU A 126 6.83 19.43 3.76
CA LEU A 126 8.20 19.95 3.63
C LEU A 126 8.55 20.28 2.17
N ALA A 127 8.07 19.47 1.21
CA ALA A 127 8.25 19.73 -0.21
C ALA A 127 7.58 21.03 -0.68
N ASP A 128 6.47 21.41 -0.04
CA ASP A 128 5.77 22.69 -0.27
C ASP A 128 6.46 23.88 0.42
N GLY A 129 7.58 23.66 1.12
CA GLY A 129 8.39 24.70 1.76
C GLY A 129 7.97 25.05 3.19
N HIS A 130 7.10 24.24 3.81
CA HIS A 130 6.72 24.40 5.21
C HIS A 130 7.71 23.67 6.12
N GLU A 131 8.45 24.41 6.94
CA GLU A 131 9.38 23.86 7.94
C GLU A 131 8.70 23.55 9.29
N ASP A 132 7.46 24.02 9.47
CA ASP A 132 6.63 23.79 10.64
C ASP A 132 5.76 22.54 10.51
N GLU A 133 5.54 21.83 11.61
CA GLU A 133 4.57 20.73 11.65
C GLU A 133 3.17 21.22 12.01
N VAL A 134 2.15 20.62 11.41
CA VAL A 134 0.76 20.82 11.83
C VAL A 134 0.55 20.13 13.19
N PRO A 135 0.08 20.84 14.23
CA PRO A 135 -0.14 20.24 15.55
C PRO A 135 -1.02 19.00 15.50
N ALA A 136 -0.69 17.96 16.28
CA ALA A 136 -1.45 16.70 16.31
C ALA A 136 -2.95 16.92 16.57
N LYS A 137 -3.30 17.83 17.49
CA LYS A 137 -4.69 18.22 17.80
C LYS A 137 -5.47 18.80 16.61
N GLU A 138 -4.79 19.33 15.60
CA GLU A 138 -5.42 19.85 14.37
C GLU A 138 -5.62 18.71 13.39
N VAL A 139 -4.61 17.84 13.22
CA VAL A 139 -4.72 16.61 12.42
C VAL A 139 -5.86 15.72 12.93
N GLU A 140 -6.00 15.57 14.25
CA GLU A 140 -7.04 14.78 14.91
C GLU A 140 -8.48 15.26 14.63
N GLN A 141 -8.66 16.48 14.11
CA GLN A 141 -9.98 17.00 13.72
C GLN A 141 -10.50 16.33 12.45
N GLY A 142 -9.61 15.79 11.60
CA GLY A 142 -10.00 14.97 10.46
C GLY A 142 -10.73 13.72 10.93
N GLN A 143 -11.82 13.36 10.27
CA GLN A 143 -12.64 12.19 10.58
C GLN A 143 -12.14 10.96 9.83
N THR A 144 -11.68 11.13 8.59
CA THR A 144 -11.17 10.04 7.73
C THR A 144 -9.64 10.06 7.58
N ALA A 145 -9.06 8.98 7.07
CA ALA A 145 -7.62 8.95 6.76
C ALA A 145 -7.22 10.04 5.75
N ALA A 146 -8.03 10.26 4.71
CA ALA A 146 -7.80 11.28 3.68
C ALA A 146 -7.86 12.71 4.23
N GLU A 147 -8.80 12.99 5.15
CA GLU A 147 -8.88 14.30 5.82
C GLU A 147 -7.66 14.56 6.70
N ARG A 148 -7.27 13.59 7.53
CA ARG A 148 -6.08 13.72 8.39
C ARG A 148 -4.82 13.91 7.56
N PHE A 149 -4.69 13.16 6.46
CA PHE A 149 -3.58 13.30 5.52
C PHE A 149 -3.50 14.72 4.94
N LEU A 150 -4.62 15.27 4.46
CA LEU A 150 -4.65 16.62 3.90
C LEU A 150 -4.43 17.70 4.95
N ILE A 151 -4.98 17.56 6.16
CA ILE A 151 -4.72 18.51 7.24
C ILE A 151 -3.23 18.48 7.58
N GLN A 152 -2.61 17.31 7.70
CA GLN A 152 -1.19 17.21 8.03
C GLN A 152 -0.28 17.72 6.92
N TRP A 153 -0.68 17.56 5.66
CA TRP A 153 0.05 18.09 4.51
C TRP A 153 -0.15 19.61 4.36
N ARG A 154 -1.40 20.05 4.14
CA ARG A 154 -1.76 21.41 3.71
C ARG A 154 -2.22 22.32 4.84
N GLY A 155 -2.39 21.79 6.05
CA GLY A 155 -2.98 22.53 7.19
C GLY A 155 -4.52 22.61 7.14
N HIS A 156 -5.15 22.09 6.09
CA HIS A 156 -6.61 22.05 5.93
C HIS A 156 -7.03 20.90 5.01
N ALA A 157 -8.29 20.49 5.10
CA ALA A 157 -8.88 19.47 4.23
C ALA A 157 -9.99 20.09 3.35
N ASP A 158 -9.68 20.38 2.09
CA ASP A 158 -10.71 20.75 1.11
C ASP A 158 -11.57 19.53 0.76
N PRO A 159 -12.92 19.60 0.85
CA PRO A 159 -13.79 18.44 0.61
C PRO A 159 -13.64 17.78 -0.77
N ARG A 160 -13.30 18.54 -1.82
CA ARG A 160 -13.10 17.98 -3.16
C ARG A 160 -11.79 17.20 -3.21
N ALA A 161 -10.72 17.74 -2.63
CA ALA A 161 -9.44 17.07 -2.52
C ALA A 161 -9.54 15.79 -1.66
N VAL A 162 -10.28 15.85 -0.54
CA VAL A 162 -10.56 14.68 0.32
C VAL A 162 -11.21 13.58 -0.50
N LYS A 163 -12.32 13.90 -1.18
CA LYS A 163 -13.05 12.93 -2.01
C LYS A 163 -12.17 12.34 -3.12
N ALA A 164 -11.34 13.16 -3.76
CA ALA A 164 -10.44 12.71 -4.82
C ALA A 164 -9.37 11.75 -4.29
N ILE A 165 -8.68 12.09 -3.19
CA ILE A 165 -7.67 11.21 -2.58
C ILE A 165 -8.28 9.92 -2.08
N ASP A 166 -9.43 9.99 -1.41
CA ASP A 166 -10.12 8.81 -0.88
C ASP A 166 -10.54 7.88 -2.03
N THR A 167 -11.19 8.43 -3.07
CA THR A 167 -11.56 7.66 -4.28
C THR A 167 -10.33 7.04 -4.93
N TYR A 168 -9.24 7.80 -5.09
CA TYR A 168 -8.00 7.28 -5.64
C TYR A 168 -7.46 6.11 -4.82
N TRP A 169 -7.40 6.25 -3.50
CA TRP A 169 -6.90 5.20 -2.62
C TRP A 169 -7.79 3.97 -2.60
N ILE A 170 -9.11 4.12 -2.69
CA ILE A 170 -10.05 2.99 -2.80
C ILE A 170 -9.84 2.24 -4.13
N CYS A 171 -9.85 2.95 -5.25
CA CYS A 171 -9.70 2.36 -6.59
C CYS A 171 -8.33 1.72 -6.81
N THR A 172 -7.32 2.14 -6.06
CA THR A 172 -5.95 1.63 -6.19
C THR A 172 -5.51 0.76 -5.02
N ALA A 173 -6.43 0.40 -4.10
CA ALA A 173 -6.11 -0.39 -2.91
C ALA A 173 -5.52 -1.77 -3.27
N GLU A 174 -5.97 -2.34 -4.39
CA GLU A 174 -5.46 -3.57 -4.98
C GLU A 174 -5.37 -3.44 -6.52
N HIS A 175 -4.48 -4.21 -7.16
CA HIS A 175 -4.37 -4.41 -8.61
C HIS A 175 -4.10 -3.21 -9.53
N GLY A 176 -3.94 -2.00 -8.98
CA GLY A 176 -3.25 -0.90 -9.66
C GLY A 176 -3.84 -0.47 -10.99
N VAL A 177 -5.15 -0.22 -11.03
CA VAL A 177 -5.72 0.56 -12.12
C VAL A 177 -5.20 2.00 -11.96
N ASN A 178 -4.26 2.42 -12.81
CA ASN A 178 -3.60 3.72 -12.68
C ASN A 178 -4.61 4.86 -12.86
N ALA A 179 -5.12 5.40 -11.75
CA ALA A 179 -6.04 6.53 -11.72
C ALA A 179 -5.30 7.87 -11.66
N ALA A 180 -4.29 8.07 -12.53
CA ALA A 180 -3.45 9.28 -12.54
C ALA A 180 -4.28 10.58 -12.67
N LEU A 181 -5.40 10.53 -13.42
CA LEU A 181 -6.33 11.65 -13.57
C LEU A 181 -6.96 12.10 -12.24
N VAL A 182 -7.17 11.18 -11.29
CA VAL A 182 -7.78 11.52 -10.00
C VAL A 182 -6.81 12.30 -9.11
N LEU A 183 -5.50 12.02 -9.23
CA LEU A 183 -4.46 12.76 -8.53
C LEU A 183 -4.35 14.23 -9.01
N ASP A 184 -4.57 14.48 -10.30
CA ASP A 184 -4.60 15.84 -10.83
C ASP A 184 -5.76 16.66 -10.24
N ILE A 185 -6.94 16.05 -10.06
CA ILE A 185 -8.10 16.70 -9.40
C ILE A 185 -7.78 17.08 -7.95
N ALA A 186 -6.99 16.25 -7.27
CA ALA A 186 -6.53 16.51 -5.91
C ALA A 186 -5.35 17.50 -5.84
N GLU A 187 -4.87 18.01 -6.98
CA GLU A 187 -3.68 18.86 -7.07
C GLU A 187 -2.44 18.18 -6.46
N VAL A 188 -2.28 16.89 -6.70
CA VAL A 188 -1.12 16.12 -6.23
C VAL A 188 0.05 16.31 -7.18
N PRO A 189 1.21 16.82 -6.72
CA PRO A 189 2.38 16.98 -7.59
C PRO A 189 2.87 15.61 -8.14
N PRO A 190 3.31 15.53 -9.41
CA PRO A 190 3.77 14.27 -10.00
C PRO A 190 4.85 13.52 -9.19
N PRO A 191 5.84 14.19 -8.54
CA PRO A 191 6.82 13.50 -7.70
C PRO A 191 6.24 12.79 -6.47
N LEU A 192 5.04 13.19 -6.01
CA LEU A 192 4.35 12.62 -4.85
C LEU A 192 3.52 11.37 -5.22
N ALA A 193 3.15 11.21 -6.49
CA ALA A 193 2.26 10.14 -6.96
C ALA A 193 2.71 8.72 -6.58
N PRO A 194 4.01 8.33 -6.66
CA PRO A 194 4.45 7.00 -6.24
C PRO A 194 4.21 6.72 -4.75
N ALA A 195 4.38 7.73 -3.89
CA ALA A 195 4.14 7.60 -2.46
C ALA A 195 2.63 7.52 -2.14
N MET A 196 1.80 8.28 -2.86
CA MET A 196 0.33 8.17 -2.77
C MET A 196 -0.15 6.78 -3.18
N PHE A 197 0.40 6.23 -4.26
CA PHE A 197 0.12 4.87 -4.71
C PHE A 197 0.52 3.84 -3.66
N ALA A 198 1.70 3.97 -3.05
CA ALA A 198 2.15 3.08 -1.98
C ALA A 198 1.22 3.13 -0.75
N CYS A 199 0.74 4.32 -0.36
CA CYS A 199 -0.22 4.48 0.75
C CYS A 199 -1.55 3.76 0.49
N SER A 200 -1.97 3.66 -0.77
CA SER A 200 -3.15 2.88 -1.15
C SER A 200 -2.86 1.39 -1.24
N ARG A 201 -1.75 1.00 -1.89
CA ARG A 201 -1.45 -0.41 -2.16
C ARG A 201 -1.09 -1.19 -0.91
N VAL A 202 -0.76 -0.52 0.19
CA VAL A 202 -0.47 -1.19 1.47
C VAL A 202 -1.65 -2.02 1.97
N ALA A 203 -2.90 -1.68 1.64
CA ALA A 203 -4.05 -2.52 1.96
C ALA A 203 -3.96 -3.89 1.27
N GLY A 204 -3.83 -3.90 -0.05
CA GLY A 204 -3.64 -5.12 -0.84
C GLY A 204 -2.40 -5.92 -0.42
N TRP A 205 -1.25 -5.24 -0.25
CA TRP A 205 -0.03 -5.89 0.23
C TRP A 205 -0.23 -6.55 1.60
N SER A 206 -0.89 -5.89 2.54
CA SER A 206 -1.16 -6.44 3.87
C SER A 206 -2.06 -7.68 3.78
N ALA A 207 -3.12 -7.61 2.97
CA ALA A 207 -4.04 -8.72 2.77
C ALA A 207 -3.33 -9.95 2.15
N HIS A 208 -2.52 -9.75 1.12
CA HIS A 208 -1.73 -10.80 0.47
C HIS A 208 -0.64 -11.37 1.38
N ILE A 209 0.02 -10.54 2.20
CA ILE A 209 0.99 -11.01 3.20
C ILE A 209 0.33 -11.97 4.20
N LEU A 210 -0.87 -11.63 4.69
CA LEU A 210 -1.60 -12.48 5.63
C LEU A 210 -2.17 -13.73 4.95
N GLU A 211 -2.70 -13.63 3.74
CA GLU A 211 -3.13 -14.79 2.94
C GLU A 211 -1.97 -15.78 2.71
N GLN A 212 -0.80 -15.25 2.32
CA GLN A 212 0.41 -16.04 2.13
C GLN A 212 0.89 -16.69 3.43
N LYS A 213 0.81 -15.98 4.57
CA LYS A 213 1.15 -16.50 5.89
C LYS A 213 0.23 -17.65 6.31
N ARG A 214 -1.08 -17.50 6.13
CA ARG A 214 -2.09 -18.53 6.46
C ARG A 214 -1.97 -19.77 5.58
N THR A 215 -1.73 -19.59 4.28
CA THR A 215 -1.61 -20.71 3.34
C THR A 215 -0.27 -21.43 3.44
N GLY A 216 0.80 -20.73 3.84
CA GLY A 216 2.14 -21.29 4.01
C GLY A 216 2.78 -21.85 2.74
N ARG A 217 2.20 -21.56 1.56
CA ARG A 217 2.62 -22.16 0.28
C ARG A 217 3.87 -21.47 -0.26
N LEU A 218 5.02 -22.13 -0.23
CA LEU A 218 6.26 -21.55 -0.75
C LEU A 218 6.18 -21.34 -2.28
N PHE A 219 6.25 -20.08 -2.72
CA PHE A 219 6.39 -19.74 -4.13
C PHE A 219 7.84 -19.97 -4.59
N ARG A 220 8.08 -21.05 -5.34
CA ARG A 220 9.42 -21.47 -5.78
C ARG A 220 9.47 -21.91 -7.25
N PRO A 221 9.38 -20.97 -8.20
CA PRO A 221 9.53 -21.31 -9.62
C PRO A 221 10.95 -21.82 -9.90
N SER A 222 11.07 -22.74 -10.84
CA SER A 222 12.37 -23.19 -11.35
C SER A 222 12.89 -22.22 -12.40
N ALA A 223 14.21 -21.99 -12.43
CA ALA A 223 14.87 -21.22 -13.47
C ALA A 223 15.56 -22.14 -14.47
N ARG A 224 15.47 -21.81 -15.76
CA ARG A 224 16.30 -22.44 -16.79
C ARG A 224 17.57 -21.63 -16.97
N TYR A 225 18.70 -22.18 -16.54
CA TYR A 225 20.00 -21.56 -16.78
C TYR A 225 20.35 -21.60 -18.27
N VAL A 226 20.62 -20.43 -18.87
CA VAL A 226 20.99 -20.26 -20.29
C VAL A 226 22.34 -19.55 -20.45
N GLY A 227 23.13 -19.49 -19.37
CA GLY A 227 24.47 -18.89 -19.37
C GLY A 227 25.57 -19.85 -19.87
N PRO A 228 26.85 -19.44 -19.76
CA PRO A 228 27.99 -20.27 -20.16
C PRO A 228 27.98 -21.64 -19.48
N GLY A 229 28.54 -22.66 -20.14
CA GLY A 229 28.74 -23.97 -19.52
C GLY A 229 29.61 -23.91 -18.26
N LEU A 230 29.82 -25.05 -17.59
CA LEU A 230 30.72 -25.12 -16.44
C LEU A 230 32.13 -24.68 -16.87
N ARG A 231 32.69 -23.68 -16.18
CA ARG A 231 34.06 -23.15 -16.40
C ARG A 231 34.77 -23.05 -15.05
N THR A 232 36.09 -23.21 -15.05
CA THR A 232 36.89 -22.92 -13.86
C THR A 232 36.92 -21.42 -13.56
N LEU A 233 37.28 -21.01 -12.34
CA LEU A 233 37.45 -19.58 -12.00
C LEU A 233 38.52 -18.89 -12.87
N GLN A 234 39.49 -19.64 -13.40
CA GLN A 234 40.54 -19.12 -14.27
C GLN A 234 40.04 -18.90 -15.71
N GLU A 235 38.98 -19.60 -16.12
CA GLU A 235 38.34 -19.51 -17.44
C GLU A 235 37.07 -18.64 -17.45
N ALA A 236 36.68 -18.11 -16.29
CA ALA A 236 35.46 -17.32 -16.09
C ALA A 236 35.58 -15.93 -16.71
#